data_AF-A0A8J3M0K3-F1
#
_entry.id   AF-A0A8J3M0K3-F1
#
_cell.length_a   1.000
_cell.length_b   1.000
_cell.length_c   1.000
_cell.angle_alpha   90.00
_cell.angle_beta   90.00
_cell.angle_gamma   90.00
#
_symmetry.space_group_name_H-M   'P 1'
#
loop_
_entity.id
_entity.type
_entity.pdbx_description
1 polymer ?
#
loop_
_entity_poly.entity_id
_entity_poly.type
_entity_poly.pdbx_seq_one_letter_code
_entity_poly.pdbx_strand_id
1 'polypeptide(L)'
;MKHTHSAFWDDLAEDLKDPDFLRDYILEAMRIQTVDHLVNSLDEAREAAGMTKADVARAVRAKDSVIRRLFSESSRNYTVETLSAVAAALGMRLTLEPLPEAERAYITEPLLSGSAADTHALAQHLTEVRDSDREEPALV
;
A
#
# COMPACT_ATOMS: atom_id res chain seq x y z
N MET A 1 -6.77 27.43 -10.21
CA MET A 1 -8.12 26.81 -10.16
C MET A 1 -8.47 26.67 -8.68
N LYS A 2 -9.67 27.10 -8.26
CA LYS A 2 -10.08 27.15 -6.85
C LYS A 2 -10.36 25.72 -6.36
N HIS A 3 -9.84 25.38 -5.18
CA HIS A 3 -10.03 24.11 -4.51
C HIS A 3 -11.52 23.82 -4.35
N THR A 4 -12.02 22.82 -5.05
CA THR A 4 -13.28 22.19 -4.66
C THR A 4 -12.96 21.39 -3.40
N HIS A 5 -13.11 22.01 -2.23
CA HIS A 5 -13.34 21.25 -1.00
C HIS A 5 -14.61 20.44 -1.24
N SER A 6 -14.41 19.19 -1.68
CA SER A 6 -15.48 18.24 -1.91
C SER A 6 -16.09 17.91 -0.56
N ALA A 7 -17.42 17.85 -0.46
CA ALA A 7 -18.12 17.44 0.76
C ALA A 7 -17.55 16.14 1.36
N PHE A 8 -17.05 15.25 0.49
CA PHE A 8 -16.32 14.04 0.89
C PHE A 8 -15.12 14.31 1.82
N TRP A 9 -14.31 15.33 1.55
CA TRP A 9 -13.13 15.66 2.35
C TRP A 9 -13.50 16.24 3.70
N ASP A 10 -14.59 17.01 3.74
CA ASP A 10 -15.09 17.59 4.98
C ASP A 10 -15.70 16.49 5.86
N ASP A 11 -16.45 15.57 5.28
CA ASP A 11 -17.01 14.40 5.97
C ASP A 11 -15.89 13.50 6.54
N LEU A 12 -14.88 13.17 5.71
CA LEU A 12 -13.75 12.37 6.17
C LEU A 12 -12.94 13.06 7.28
N ALA A 13 -12.71 14.37 7.16
CA ALA A 13 -12.00 15.12 8.20
C ALA A 13 -12.78 15.20 9.52
N GLU A 14 -14.11 15.15 9.47
CA GLU A 14 -14.96 15.04 10.65
C GLU A 14 -14.84 13.64 11.27
N ASP A 15 -14.95 12.58 10.47
CA ASP A 15 -14.83 11.20 10.95
C ASP A 15 -13.46 10.92 11.58
N LEU A 16 -12.39 11.50 11.04
CA LEU A 16 -11.02 11.40 11.59
C LEU A 16 -10.85 12.05 12.98
N LYS A 17 -11.86 12.76 13.50
CA LYS A 17 -11.83 13.23 14.90
C LYS A 17 -12.14 12.11 15.89
N ASP A 18 -12.80 11.04 15.46
CA ASP A 18 -13.00 9.85 16.26
C ASP A 18 -11.69 9.03 16.34
N PRO A 19 -11.14 8.77 17.55
CA PRO A 19 -9.84 8.11 17.68
C PRO A 19 -9.79 6.68 17.15
N ASP A 20 -10.91 5.95 17.18
CA ASP A 20 -10.95 4.56 16.72
C ASP A 20 -11.02 4.54 15.19
N PHE A 21 -11.89 5.36 14.60
CA PHE A 21 -11.96 5.54 13.16
C PHE A 21 -10.63 6.04 12.58
N LEU A 22 -9.99 7.04 13.20
CA LEU A 22 -8.70 7.56 12.76
C LEU A 22 -7.64 6.47 12.69
N ARG A 23 -7.55 5.62 13.71
CA ARG A 23 -6.56 4.53 13.74
C ARG A 23 -6.85 3.50 12.67
N ASP A 24 -8.10 3.05 12.57
CA ASP A 24 -8.50 2.06 11.58
C ASP A 24 -8.26 2.57 10.16
N TYR A 25 -8.59 3.84 9.90
CA TYR A 25 -8.39 4.46 8.59
C TYR A 25 -6.92 4.55 8.21
N ILE A 26 -6.05 5.02 9.11
CA ILE A 26 -4.60 5.08 8.87
C ILE A 26 -4.03 3.67 8.64
N LEU A 27 -4.38 2.70 9.49
CA LEU A 27 -3.87 1.33 9.37
C LEU A 27 -4.28 0.69 8.04
N GLU A 28 -5.53 0.89 7.61
CA GLU A 28 -6.00 0.35 6.34
C GLU A 28 -5.36 1.06 5.13
N ALA A 29 -5.20 2.38 5.18
CA ALA A 29 -4.48 3.13 4.15
C ALA A 29 -3.05 2.62 3.99
N MET A 30 -2.31 2.49 5.09
CA MET A 30 -0.93 1.97 5.07
C MET A 30 -0.86 0.51 4.60
N ARG A 31 -1.84 -0.32 4.99
CA ARG A 31 -1.91 -1.72 4.55
C ARG A 31 -2.09 -1.84 3.05
N ILE A 32 -3.02 -1.07 2.48
CA ILE A 32 -3.30 -1.08 1.04
C ILE A 32 -2.04 -0.66 0.28
N GLN A 33 -1.49 0.50 0.62
CA GLN A 33 -0.28 1.03 -0.02
C GLN A 33 0.89 0.04 0.05
N THR A 34 1.15 -0.53 1.24
CA THR A 34 2.26 -1.48 1.43
C THR A 34 2.10 -2.72 0.54
N VAL A 35 0.89 -3.28 0.47
CA VAL A 35 0.63 -4.47 -0.34
C VAL A 35 0.76 -4.16 -1.83
N ASP A 36 0.20 -3.03 -2.28
CA ASP A 36 0.24 -2.62 -3.69
C ASP A 36 1.69 -2.38 -4.14
N HIS A 37 2.46 -1.59 -3.38
CA HIS A 37 3.87 -1.35 -3.66
C HIS A 37 4.69 -2.65 -3.73
N LEU A 38 4.50 -3.56 -2.76
CA LEU A 38 5.20 -4.85 -2.74
C LEU A 38 4.83 -5.73 -3.93
N VAL A 39 3.55 -5.83 -4.28
CA VAL A 39 3.09 -6.64 -5.41
C VAL A 39 3.62 -6.08 -6.73
N ASN A 40 3.55 -4.76 -6.92
CA ASN A 40 4.05 -4.10 -8.13
C ASN A 40 5.56 -4.30 -8.27
N SER A 41 6.32 -4.08 -7.19
CA SER A 41 7.77 -4.32 -7.17
C SER A 41 8.14 -5.76 -7.53
N LEU A 42 7.36 -6.73 -7.03
CA LEU A 42 7.58 -8.15 -7.36
C LEU A 42 7.18 -8.48 -8.80
N ASP A 43 6.15 -7.84 -9.35
CA ASP A 43 5.74 -8.06 -10.74
C ASP A 43 6.78 -7.49 -11.72
N GLU A 44 7.29 -6.29 -11.45
CA GLU A 44 8.38 -5.69 -12.21
C GLU A 44 9.65 -6.55 -12.18
N ALA A 45 10.05 -7.03 -11.00
CA ALA A 45 11.21 -7.92 -10.87
C ALA A 45 11.01 -9.25 -11.60
N ARG A 46 9.78 -9.79 -11.58
CA ARG A 46 9.41 -10.98 -12.36
C ARG A 46 9.58 -10.73 -13.85
N GLU A 47 9.14 -9.59 -14.35
CA GLU A 47 9.27 -9.21 -15.76
C GLU A 47 10.73 -9.00 -16.16
N ALA A 48 11.51 -8.31 -15.35
CA ALA A 48 12.95 -8.12 -15.56
C ALA A 48 13.73 -9.45 -15.58
N ALA A 49 13.28 -10.43 -14.80
CA ALA A 49 13.84 -11.79 -14.80
C ALA A 49 13.36 -12.66 -15.98
N GLY A 50 12.44 -12.17 -16.82
CA GLY A 50 11.84 -12.93 -17.93
C GLY A 50 10.97 -14.10 -17.48
N MET A 51 10.48 -14.08 -16.23
CA MET A 51 9.71 -15.16 -15.65
C MET A 51 8.20 -14.98 -15.91
N THR A 52 7.51 -16.05 -16.28
CA THR A 52 6.05 -16.04 -16.27
C THR A 52 5.52 -16.22 -14.85
N LYS A 53 4.24 -15.87 -14.62
CA LYS A 53 3.56 -16.14 -13.34
C LYS A 53 3.58 -17.64 -12.98
N ALA A 54 3.56 -18.53 -13.97
CA ALA A 54 3.66 -19.97 -13.75
C ALA A 54 5.08 -20.40 -13.35
N ASP A 55 6.12 -19.73 -13.84
CA ASP A 55 7.50 -20.02 -13.44
C ASP A 55 7.73 -19.67 -11.98
N VAL A 56 7.20 -18.53 -11.52
CA VAL A 56 7.21 -18.15 -10.10
C VAL A 56 6.48 -19.20 -9.26
N ALA A 57 5.27 -19.62 -9.66
CA ALA A 57 4.51 -20.63 -8.92
C ALA A 57 5.27 -21.94 -8.74
N ARG A 58 5.94 -22.41 -9.81
CA ARG A 58 6.79 -23.61 -9.74
C ARG A 58 8.01 -23.40 -8.83
N ALA A 59 8.65 -22.24 -8.89
CA ALA A 59 9.82 -21.92 -8.07
C ALA A 59 9.49 -21.93 -6.57
N VAL A 60 8.37 -21.35 -6.16
CA VAL A 60 7.95 -21.29 -4.75
C VAL A 60 7.10 -22.48 -4.31
N ARG A 61 6.90 -23.48 -5.18
CA ARG A 61 6.04 -24.67 -4.92
C ARG A 61 4.61 -24.29 -4.49
N ALA A 62 4.09 -23.18 -4.99
CA ALA A 62 2.73 -22.72 -4.71
C ALA A 62 1.75 -23.14 -5.82
N LYS A 63 0.45 -23.07 -5.52
CA LYS A 63 -0.59 -23.26 -6.53
C LYS A 63 -0.60 -22.07 -7.50
N ASP A 64 -0.67 -22.33 -8.80
CA ASP A 64 -0.78 -21.30 -9.85
C ASP A 64 -1.89 -20.27 -9.58
N SER A 65 -3.01 -20.69 -8.99
CA SER A 65 -4.12 -19.79 -8.66
C SER A 65 -3.76 -18.74 -7.62
N VAL A 66 -2.85 -19.05 -6.68
CA VAL A 66 -2.36 -18.11 -5.67
C VAL A 66 -1.47 -17.06 -6.30
N ILE A 67 -0.54 -17.49 -7.17
CA ILE A 67 0.41 -16.58 -7.82
C ILE A 67 -0.25 -15.73 -8.91
N ARG A 68 -1.18 -16.28 -9.67
CA ARG A 68 -1.95 -15.49 -10.64
C ARG A 68 -2.70 -14.37 -9.93
N ARG A 69 -3.39 -14.71 -8.84
CA ARG A 69 -4.12 -13.78 -8.00
C ARG A 69 -3.23 -12.71 -7.39
N LEU A 70 -2.04 -13.09 -6.89
CA LEU A 70 -1.02 -12.15 -6.40
C LEU A 70 -0.76 -11.03 -7.41
N PHE A 71 -0.55 -11.38 -8.67
CA PHE A 71 -0.22 -10.44 -9.74
C PHE A 71 -1.42 -9.99 -10.59
N SER A 72 -2.67 -10.25 -10.19
CA SER A 72 -3.85 -9.90 -11.00
C SER A 72 -4.97 -9.24 -10.24
N GLU A 73 -4.98 -9.36 -8.91
CA GLU A 73 -6.02 -8.79 -8.07
C GLU A 73 -5.37 -7.85 -7.05
N SER A 74 -5.61 -6.56 -7.20
CA SER A 74 -5.07 -5.44 -6.42
C SER A 74 -5.59 -5.38 -4.98
N SER A 75 -6.25 -6.41 -4.44
CA SER A 75 -6.89 -6.29 -3.12
C SER A 75 -7.08 -7.64 -2.43
N ARG A 76 -5.99 -8.27 -1.96
CA ARG A 76 -6.11 -9.34 -0.95
C ARG A 76 -4.98 -9.30 0.08
N ASN A 77 -5.32 -9.76 1.28
CA ASN A 77 -4.42 -9.95 2.39
C ASN A 77 -3.44 -11.10 2.10
N TYR A 78 -2.29 -10.79 1.50
CA TYR A 78 -1.19 -11.76 1.34
C TYR A 78 -0.36 -11.81 2.61
N THR A 79 0.05 -13.02 3.01
CA THR A 79 0.93 -13.17 4.16
C THR A 79 2.34 -12.71 3.81
N VAL A 80 3.05 -12.16 4.80
CA VAL A 80 4.49 -11.84 4.67
C VAL A 80 5.29 -13.07 4.25
N GLU A 81 4.90 -14.26 4.70
CA GLU A 81 5.47 -15.54 4.26
C GLU A 81 5.39 -15.71 2.74
N THR A 82 4.21 -15.49 2.15
CA THR A 82 4.00 -15.62 0.70
C THR A 82 4.84 -14.60 -0.07
N LEU A 83 4.81 -13.34 0.36
CA LEU A 83 5.57 -12.26 -0.29
C LEU A 83 7.08 -12.50 -0.20
N SER A 84 7.57 -12.97 0.96
CA SER A 84 8.98 -13.29 1.17
C SER A 84 9.44 -14.45 0.30
N ALA A 85 8.61 -15.49 0.14
CA ALA A 85 8.93 -16.63 -0.72
C ALA A 85 9.04 -16.23 -2.19
N VAL A 86 8.11 -15.39 -2.67
CA VAL A 86 8.15 -14.85 -4.04
C VAL A 86 9.35 -13.94 -4.24
N ALA A 87 9.62 -13.03 -3.29
CA ALA A 87 10.82 -12.19 -3.31
C ALA A 87 12.10 -13.02 -3.45
N ALA A 88 12.26 -14.07 -2.64
CA ALA A 88 13.43 -14.94 -2.70
C ALA A 88 13.58 -15.65 -4.05
N ALA A 89 12.48 -16.11 -4.66
CA ALA A 89 12.49 -16.70 -6.00
C ALA A 89 12.92 -15.72 -7.10
N LEU A 90 12.69 -14.41 -6.88
CA LEU A 90 13.08 -13.32 -7.76
C LEU A 90 14.44 -12.70 -7.40
N GLY A 91 15.19 -13.28 -6.45
CA GLY A 91 16.49 -12.77 -6.01
C GLY A 91 16.40 -11.49 -5.15
N MET A 92 15.23 -11.23 -4.57
CA MET A 92 14.96 -10.08 -3.71
C MET A 92 14.83 -10.49 -2.24
N ARG A 93 14.81 -9.49 -1.36
CA ARG A 93 14.48 -9.65 0.07
C ARG A 93 13.56 -8.52 0.50
N LEU A 94 12.68 -8.78 1.46
CA LEU A 94 11.92 -7.73 2.14
C LEU A 94 12.77 -7.13 3.25
N THR A 95 12.74 -5.80 3.38
CA THR A 95 13.45 -5.05 4.42
C THR A 95 12.52 -4.06 5.09
N LEU A 96 12.73 -3.80 6.37
CA LEU A 96 12.09 -2.70 7.08
C LEU A 96 13.01 -1.49 7.03
N GLU A 97 12.45 -0.33 6.70
CA GLU A 97 13.13 0.95 6.77
C GLU A 97 12.36 1.93 7.66
N PRO A 98 13.03 2.92 8.27
CA PRO A 98 12.35 3.93 9.05
C PRO A 98 11.52 4.82 8.15
N LEU A 99 10.27 5.10 8.54
CA LEU A 99 9.47 6.13 7.89
C LEU A 99 10.20 7.49 7.94
N PRO A 100 10.15 8.31 6.88
CA PRO A 100 10.62 9.69 6.91
C PRO A 100 9.94 10.50 8.03
N GLU A 101 10.64 11.49 8.58
CA GLU A 101 10.12 12.29 9.70
C GLU A 101 8.79 12.98 9.35
N ALA A 102 8.67 13.51 8.13
CA ALA A 102 7.43 14.13 7.65
C ALA A 102 6.25 13.15 7.63
N GLU A 103 6.46 11.90 7.22
CA GLU A 103 5.41 10.87 7.21
C GLU A 103 5.01 10.42 8.62
N ARG A 104 5.95 10.39 9.56
CA ARG A 104 5.65 10.03 10.95
C ARG A 104 4.63 10.96 11.59
N ALA A 105 4.61 12.24 11.24
CA ALA A 105 3.64 13.20 11.73
C ALA A 105 2.20 12.90 11.29
N TYR A 106 2.01 12.25 10.13
CA TYR A 106 0.70 11.89 9.62
C TYR A 106 0.30 10.43 9.91
N ILE A 107 1.27 9.55 10.16
CA ILE A 107 1.01 8.13 10.39
C ILE A 107 1.28 7.75 11.85
N THR A 108 2.52 7.89 12.31
CA THR A 108 2.96 7.35 13.59
C THR A 108 2.38 8.12 14.77
N GLU A 109 2.46 9.46 14.75
CA GLU A 109 1.99 10.30 15.84
C GLU A 109 0.47 10.22 16.03
N PRO A 110 -0.37 10.24 14.98
CA PRO A 110 -1.81 10.10 15.15
C PRO A 110 -2.22 8.70 15.61
N LEU A 111 -1.53 7.64 15.17
CA LEU A 111 -1.77 6.28 15.65
C LEU A 111 -1.53 6.16 17.18
N LEU A 112 -0.42 6.74 17.65
CA LEU A 112 -0.04 6.70 19.06
C LEU A 112 -0.93 7.59 19.94
N SER A 113 -1.18 8.83 19.50
CA SER A 113 -1.95 9.81 20.27
C SER A 113 -3.47 9.59 20.18
N GLY A 114 -3.96 8.98 19.11
CA GLY A 114 -5.39 8.89 18.80
C GLY A 114 -6.00 10.22 18.33
N SER A 115 -5.18 11.16 17.86
CA SER A 115 -5.63 12.47 17.41
C SER A 115 -4.70 13.04 16.34
N ALA A 116 -5.23 13.88 15.45
CA ALA A 116 -4.43 14.65 14.51
C ALA A 116 -4.60 16.14 14.79
N ALA A 117 -3.51 16.91 14.67
CA ALA A 117 -3.56 18.37 14.82
C ALA A 117 -4.40 19.04 13.72
N ASP A 118 -4.40 18.46 12.52
CA ASP A 118 -5.20 18.89 11.37
C ASP A 118 -5.75 17.66 10.63
N THR A 119 -7.03 17.36 10.83
CA THR A 119 -7.69 16.21 10.20
C THR A 119 -7.92 16.40 8.69
N HIS A 120 -7.98 17.64 8.19
CA HIS A 120 -8.06 17.89 6.75
C HIS A 120 -6.73 17.61 6.06
N ALA A 121 -5.63 18.10 6.63
CA ALA A 121 -4.30 17.82 6.11
C ALA A 121 -4.02 16.30 6.14
N LEU A 122 -4.44 15.62 7.21
CA LEU A 122 -4.36 14.17 7.30
C LEU A 122 -5.19 13.45 6.22
N ALA A 123 -6.44 13.85 6.01
CA ALA A 123 -7.31 13.27 4.98
C ALA A 123 -6.74 13.42 3.57
N GLN A 124 -6.17 14.59 3.26
CA GLN A 124 -5.50 14.85 1.98
C GLN A 124 -4.26 13.97 1.82
N HIS A 125 -3.38 13.95 2.83
CA HIS A 125 -2.16 13.16 2.80
C HIS A 125 -2.44 11.66 2.59
N LEU A 126 -3.35 11.07 3.38
CA LEU A 126 -3.67 9.63 3.27
C LEU A 126 -4.30 9.26 1.92
N THR A 127 -4.95 10.22 1.26
CA THR A 127 -5.46 10.02 -0.09
C THR A 127 -4.36 10.10 -1.12
N GLU A 128 -3.49 11.10 -1.02
CA GLU A 128 -2.34 11.23 -1.92
C GLU A 128 -1.44 10.00 -1.84
N VAL A 129 -1.19 9.50 -0.62
CA VAL A 129 -0.45 8.26 -0.35
C VAL A 129 -1.12 7.04 -1.01
N ARG A 130 -2.45 6.99 -1.04
CA ARG A 130 -3.19 5.91 -1.71
C ARG A 130 -3.17 6.06 -3.24
N ASP A 131 -3.17 7.28 -3.75
CA ASP A 131 -3.27 7.56 -5.18
C ASP A 131 -1.89 7.68 -5.86
N SER A 132 -0.79 7.82 -5.11
CA SER A 132 0.58 7.87 -5.65
C SER A 132 1.02 6.58 -6.35
N ASP A 133 0.47 5.43 -5.94
CA ASP A 133 0.73 4.14 -6.58
C ASP A 133 -0.23 3.87 -7.77
N ARG A 134 -1.18 4.78 -8.04
CA ARG A 134 -2.15 4.69 -9.14
C ARG A 134 -1.78 5.48 -10.38
N GLU A 135 -0.65 6.20 -10.40
CA GLU A 135 -0.16 6.78 -11.64
C GLU A 135 0.23 5.64 -12.61
N GLU A 136 -0.65 5.39 -13.58
CA GLU A 136 -0.50 4.38 -14.63
C GLU A 136 0.89 4.45 -15.29
N PRO A 137 1.50 3.31 -15.67
CA PRO A 137 2.68 3.35 -16.51
C PRO A 137 2.29 4.06 -17.80
N ALA A 138 3.03 5.11 -18.14
CA ALA A 138 2.90 5.81 -19.40
C ALA A 138 2.86 4.76 -20.53
N LEU A 139 1.74 4.70 -21.25
CA LEU A 139 1.61 3.91 -22.46
C LEU A 139 2.70 4.39 -23.44
N VAL A 140 3.77 3.60 -23.58
CA VAL A 140 4.78 3.75 -24.63
C VAL A 140 4.45 2.78 -25.76
#